data_AF-A0A3A4NQC6-F1
#
_entry.id   AF-A0A3A4NQC6-F1
#
_cell.length_a   1.000
_cell.length_b   1.000
_cell.length_c   1.000
_cell.angle_alpha   90.00
_cell.angle_beta   90.00
_cell.angle_gamma   90.00
#
_symmetry.space_group_name_H-M   'P 1'
#
loop_
_entity.id
_entity.type
_entity.pdbx_description
1 polymer ?
#
loop_
_entity_poly.entity_id
_entity_poly.type
_entity_poly.pdbx_seq_one_letter_code
_entity_poly.pdbx_strand_id
1 'polypeptide(L)'
;MLPFVIALLVGSCSTAWQKNGSYYRTATTRLCVGGAPPGKVYINGRYVGDVPAMVPVEYPQEVEQKTRKATYWETQPGEAFLFTIASLGIYFPFSFIPVDTVSSQEPLASFKDNRFSVVVDAGERGKWEKEVVLTGEEELRVEPALRR
;
A
#
# COMPACT_ATOMS: atom_id res chain seq x y z
N MET A 1 -6.94 -46.39 16.23
CA MET A 1 -7.40 -45.69 15.01
C MET A 1 -8.04 -44.31 15.28
N LEU A 2 -8.28 -43.92 16.54
CA LEU A 2 -8.79 -42.58 16.90
C LEU A 2 -7.84 -41.37 16.69
N PRO A 3 -6.49 -41.47 16.83
CA PRO A 3 -5.65 -40.27 16.80
C PRO A 3 -5.40 -39.71 15.39
N PHE A 4 -5.71 -40.49 14.35
CA PHE A 4 -5.49 -40.09 12.95
C PHE A 4 -6.59 -39.15 12.43
N VAL A 5 -7.81 -39.27 12.95
CA VAL A 5 -8.96 -38.45 12.54
C VAL A 5 -8.88 -37.04 13.14
N ILE A 6 -8.33 -36.91 14.36
CA ILE A 6 -8.14 -35.60 15.02
C ILE A 6 -7.09 -34.78 14.28
N ALA A 7 -6.00 -35.40 13.83
CA ALA A 7 -4.96 -34.71 13.04
C ALA A 7 -5.48 -34.21 11.67
N LEU A 8 -6.42 -34.92 11.06
CA LEU A 8 -7.01 -34.52 9.77
C LEU A 8 -8.00 -33.35 9.89
N LEU A 9 -8.69 -33.24 11.03
CA LEU A 9 -9.66 -32.16 11.30
C LEU A 9 -9.00 -30.83 11.66
N VAL A 10 -7.84 -30.86 12.34
CA VAL A 10 -7.10 -29.64 12.72
C VAL A 10 -6.46 -28.96 11.50
N GLY A 11 -6.17 -29.70 10.43
CA GLY A 11 -5.62 -29.14 9.18
C GLY A 11 -6.64 -28.43 8.28
N SER A 12 -7.95 -28.64 8.48
CA SER A 12 -9.00 -28.15 7.56
C SER A 12 -9.66 -26.83 7.98
N CYS A 13 -9.33 -26.30 9.16
CA CYS A 13 -9.84 -25.02 9.66
C CYS A 13 -8.72 -23.95 9.68
N SER A 14 -8.03 -23.78 8.56
CA SER A 14 -7.00 -22.74 8.43
C SER A 14 -7.65 -21.36 8.23
N THR A 15 -8.07 -20.73 9.32
CA THR A 15 -8.43 -19.30 9.41
C THR A 15 -7.21 -18.38 9.42
N ALA A 16 -6.00 -18.95 9.26
CA ALA A 16 -4.75 -18.21 9.19
C ALA A 16 -4.68 -17.35 7.92
N TRP A 17 -4.07 -16.16 8.06
CA TRP A 17 -3.77 -15.30 6.93
C TRP A 17 -2.76 -15.97 6.01
N GLN A 18 -3.17 -16.20 4.76
CA GLN A 18 -2.30 -16.68 3.69
C GLN A 18 -1.85 -15.50 2.84
N LYS A 19 -0.55 -15.43 2.56
CA LYS A 19 0.01 -14.45 1.63
C LYS A 19 -0.50 -14.77 0.23
N ASN A 20 -1.11 -13.79 -0.42
CA ASN A 20 -1.74 -13.93 -1.72
C ASN A 20 -1.08 -12.97 -2.74
N GLY A 21 0.26 -12.98 -2.73
CA GLY A 21 1.10 -12.17 -3.62
C GLY A 21 1.24 -10.70 -3.20
N SER A 22 1.96 -9.95 -4.03
CA SER A 22 2.07 -8.50 -3.94
C SER A 22 1.73 -7.84 -5.27
N TYR A 23 1.20 -6.63 -5.20
CA TYR A 23 0.98 -5.77 -6.36
C TYR A 23 1.47 -4.36 -6.08
N TYR A 24 1.59 -3.55 -7.13
CA TYR A 24 2.00 -2.15 -6.98
C TYR A 24 0.80 -1.23 -7.04
N ARG A 25 0.71 -0.29 -6.09
CA ARG A 25 -0.22 0.85 -6.13
C ARG A 25 0.56 2.14 -6.31
N THR A 26 -0.06 3.17 -6.87
CA THR A 26 0.55 4.50 -6.95
C THR A 26 0.57 5.17 -5.57
N ALA A 27 1.74 5.59 -5.12
CA ALA A 27 1.91 6.51 -4.00
C ALA A 27 2.21 7.91 -4.54
N THR A 28 1.73 8.94 -3.84
CA THR A 28 1.90 10.34 -4.23
C THR A 28 2.54 11.11 -3.08
N THR A 29 3.65 11.79 -3.36
CA THR A 29 4.33 12.69 -2.42
C THR A 29 4.37 14.09 -3.01
N ARG A 30 4.09 15.12 -2.20
CA ARG A 30 4.23 16.52 -2.61
C ARG A 30 5.68 16.95 -2.44
N LEU A 31 6.38 17.17 -3.54
CA LEU A 31 7.73 17.71 -3.53
C LEU A 31 7.66 19.24 -3.51
N CYS A 32 8.11 19.83 -2.42
CA CYS A 32 8.13 21.28 -2.19
C CYS A 32 9.55 21.81 -2.39
N VAL A 33 9.80 22.46 -3.51
CA VAL A 33 11.06 23.15 -3.79
C VAL A 33 10.91 24.61 -3.36
N GLY A 34 11.43 24.94 -2.18
CA GLY A 34 11.36 26.28 -1.58
C GLY A 34 12.68 27.05 -1.71
N GLY A 35 12.80 28.17 -1.01
CA GLY A 35 14.09 28.85 -0.79
C GLY A 35 14.53 29.84 -1.88
N ALA A 36 15.78 30.29 -1.76
CA ALA A 36 16.44 31.21 -2.69
C ALA A 36 17.72 30.55 -3.22
N PRO A 37 18.13 30.82 -4.48
CA PRO A 37 17.61 31.83 -5.39
C PRO A 37 16.37 31.39 -6.19
N PRO A 38 15.58 32.35 -6.72
CA PRO A 38 14.54 32.03 -7.68
C PRO A 38 15.18 31.42 -8.94
N GLY A 39 14.50 30.43 -9.52
CA GLY A 39 15.01 29.70 -10.67
C GLY A 39 13.98 28.73 -11.21
N LYS A 40 14.27 28.16 -12.37
CA LYS A 40 13.43 27.14 -13.00
C LYS A 40 13.68 25.79 -12.34
N VAL A 41 12.61 25.14 -11.91
CA VAL A 41 12.65 23.81 -11.30
C VAL A 41 12.42 22.77 -12.39
N TYR A 42 13.30 21.77 -12.42
CA TYR A 42 13.17 20.59 -13.25
C TYR A 42 13.17 19.34 -12.37
N ILE A 43 12.25 18.42 -12.62
CA ILE A 43 12.20 17.12 -11.96
C ILE A 43 12.37 16.06 -13.05
N ASN A 44 13.38 15.20 -12.91
CA ASN A 44 13.78 14.21 -13.93
C ASN A 44 13.93 14.84 -15.32
N GLY A 45 14.50 16.05 -15.37
CA GLY A 45 14.71 16.82 -16.61
C GLY A 45 13.48 17.54 -17.18
N ARG A 46 12.28 17.33 -16.62
CA ARG A 46 11.05 18.03 -17.04
C ARG A 46 10.87 19.31 -16.25
N TYR A 47 10.61 20.43 -16.94
CA TYR A 47 10.23 21.69 -16.29
C TYR A 47 8.89 21.55 -15.58
N VAL A 48 8.84 21.96 -14.31
CA VAL A 48 7.65 21.84 -13.45
C VAL A 48 7.16 23.17 -12.90
N GLY A 49 7.97 24.23 -12.94
CA GLY A 49 7.62 25.56 -12.46
C GLY A 49 8.83 26.35 -12.00
N ASP A 50 8.61 27.51 -11.40
CA ASP A 50 9.66 28.36 -10.83
C ASP A 50 9.63 28.29 -9.30
N VAL A 51 10.79 28.46 -8.65
CA VAL A 51 10.89 28.45 -7.18
C VAL A 51 10.15 29.66 -6.57
N PRO A 52 9.28 29.47 -5.55
CA PRO A 52 8.92 28.20 -4.91
C PRO A 52 7.89 27.39 -5.72
N ALA A 53 8.14 26.08 -5.87
CA ALA A 53 7.27 25.16 -6.59
C ALA A 53 6.81 24.01 -5.69
N MET A 54 5.53 23.61 -5.82
CA MET A 54 4.97 22.42 -5.19
C MET A 54 4.46 21.49 -6.28
N VAL A 55 5.02 20.28 -6.35
CA VAL A 55 4.73 19.34 -7.44
C VAL A 55 4.38 17.98 -6.85
N PRO A 56 3.20 17.41 -7.17
CA PRO A 56 2.91 16.04 -6.81
C PRO A 56 3.74 15.10 -7.67
N VAL A 57 4.44 14.18 -7.02
CA VAL A 57 5.26 13.16 -7.67
C VAL A 57 4.68 11.79 -7.35
N GLU A 58 4.45 11.01 -8.40
CA GLU A 58 3.85 9.68 -8.31
C GLU A 58 4.90 8.60 -8.53
N TYR A 59 4.86 7.56 -7.69
CA TYR A 59 5.77 6.41 -7.80
C TYR A 59 5.11 5.13 -7.26
N PRO A 60 5.47 3.95 -7.79
CA PRO A 60 4.89 2.69 -7.34
C PRO A 60 5.32 2.29 -5.92
N GLN A 61 4.35 1.96 -5.07
CA GLN A 61 4.50 1.33 -3.76
C GLN A 61 4.02 -0.12 -3.81
N GLU A 62 4.78 -1.04 -3.25
CA GLU A 62 4.39 -2.44 -3.12
C GLU A 62 3.36 -2.63 -1.99
N VAL A 63 2.34 -3.43 -2.27
CA VAL A 63 1.27 -3.79 -1.33
C VAL A 63 1.21 -5.30 -1.25
N GLU A 64 1.32 -5.84 -0.04
CA GLU A 64 1.10 -7.25 0.22
C GLU A 64 -0.39 -7.50 0.38
N GLN A 65 -0.91 -8.49 -0.37
CA GLN A 65 -2.27 -8.96 -0.20
C GLN A 65 -2.24 -10.21 0.67
N LYS A 66 -3.04 -10.23 1.73
CA LYS A 66 -3.26 -11.42 2.56
C LYS A 66 -4.72 -11.80 2.48
N THR A 67 -5.01 -13.08 2.34
CA THR A 67 -6.38 -13.59 2.37
C THR A 67 -6.52 -14.63 3.47
N ARG A 68 -7.64 -14.61 4.19
CA ARG A 68 -8.00 -15.68 5.10
C ARG A 68 -9.39 -16.19 4.77
N LYS A 69 -9.61 -17.48 5.05
CA LYS A 69 -10.93 -18.06 5.11
C LYS A 69 -11.59 -17.56 6.40
N ALA A 70 -12.67 -16.80 6.28
CA ALA A 70 -13.48 -16.37 7.40
C ALA A 70 -14.77 -17.19 7.40
N THR A 71 -15.12 -17.71 8.56
CA THR A 71 -16.37 -18.42 8.73
C THR A 71 -17.51 -17.42 8.59
N TYR A 72 -18.63 -17.85 8.01
CA TYR A 72 -19.83 -17.02 7.80
C TYR A 72 -20.35 -16.31 9.07
N TRP A 73 -20.08 -16.89 10.25
CA TRP A 73 -20.34 -16.26 11.55
C TRP A 73 -19.57 -14.95 11.79
N GLU A 74 -18.37 -14.81 11.21
CA GLU A 74 -17.54 -13.60 11.31
C GLU A 74 -17.91 -12.56 10.26
N THR A 75 -18.34 -12.97 9.07
CA THR A 75 -18.65 -12.06 7.96
C THR A 75 -20.10 -11.57 8.00
N GLN A 76 -21.06 -12.43 8.39
CA GLN A 76 -22.50 -12.16 8.39
C GLN A 76 -23.23 -12.86 9.57
N PRO A 77 -23.07 -12.34 10.80
CA PRO A 77 -23.59 -13.00 12.00
C PRO A 77 -25.13 -13.14 12.02
N GLY A 78 -25.86 -12.23 11.38
CA GLY A 78 -27.33 -12.26 11.33
C GLY A 78 -27.88 -13.40 10.48
N GLU A 79 -27.31 -13.64 9.30
CA GLU A 79 -27.72 -14.73 8.41
C GLU A 79 -27.27 -16.09 8.99
N ALA A 80 -26.08 -16.16 9.59
CA ALA A 80 -25.57 -17.36 10.25
C ALA A 80 -26.50 -17.85 11.38
N PHE A 81 -27.10 -16.92 12.14
CA PHE A 81 -28.09 -17.24 13.18
C PHE A 81 -29.38 -17.82 12.58
N LEU A 82 -29.87 -17.23 11.49
CA LEU A 82 -31.07 -17.72 10.78
C LEU A 82 -30.86 -19.13 10.21
N PHE A 83 -29.71 -19.40 9.58
CA PHE A 83 -29.36 -20.74 9.10
C PHE A 83 -29.27 -21.76 10.24
N THR A 84 -28.74 -21.36 11.39
CA THR A 84 -28.64 -22.23 12.57
C THR A 84 -30.03 -22.61 13.09
N ILE A 85 -30.94 -21.63 13.21
CA ILE A 85 -32.34 -21.89 13.59
C ILE A 85 -33.04 -22.78 12.57
N ALA A 86 -32.88 -22.52 11.28
CA ALA A 86 -33.46 -23.34 10.22
C ALA A 86 -32.90 -24.78 10.22
N SER A 87 -31.62 -24.96 10.57
CA SER A 87 -30.95 -26.26 10.64
C SER A 87 -31.25 -27.07 11.90
N LEU A 88 -31.80 -26.48 12.96
CA LEU A 88 -32.17 -27.23 14.18
C LEU A 88 -33.23 -28.33 13.94
N GLY A 89 -33.92 -28.31 12.79
CA GLY A 89 -34.82 -29.37 12.33
C GLY A 89 -34.24 -30.32 11.27
N ILE A 90 -33.09 -30.00 10.66
CA ILE A 90 -32.47 -30.76 9.57
C ILE A 90 -30.96 -30.69 9.80
N TYR A 91 -30.34 -31.81 10.19
CA TYR A 91 -28.90 -31.89 10.45
C TYR A 91 -28.09 -31.50 9.21
N PHE A 92 -27.82 -30.21 9.04
CA PHE A 92 -26.98 -29.68 7.99
C PHE A 92 -25.54 -29.84 8.46
N PRO A 93 -24.69 -30.62 7.75
CA PRO A 93 -23.30 -30.72 8.13
C PRO A 93 -22.64 -29.35 7.94
N PHE A 94 -21.86 -28.91 8.94
CA PHE A 94 -21.14 -27.63 8.95
C PHE A 94 -20.29 -27.40 7.68
N SER A 95 -19.97 -28.45 6.92
CA SER A 95 -19.28 -28.39 5.63
C SER A 95 -20.07 -27.71 4.50
N PHE A 96 -21.39 -27.55 4.62
CA PHE A 96 -22.23 -26.86 3.63
C PHE A 96 -22.38 -25.36 3.90
N ILE A 97 -21.90 -24.87 5.04
CA ILE A 97 -21.92 -23.44 5.34
C ILE A 97 -20.81 -22.79 4.50
N PRO A 98 -21.15 -21.85 3.61
CA PRO A 98 -20.17 -21.21 2.74
C PRO A 98 -19.10 -20.50 3.60
N VAL A 99 -17.85 -20.60 3.16
CA VAL A 99 -16.72 -19.94 3.81
C VAL A 99 -16.35 -18.74 2.95
N ASP A 100 -16.49 -17.55 3.51
CA ASP A 100 -16.11 -16.32 2.82
C ASP A 100 -14.60 -16.12 2.86
N THR A 101 -14.07 -15.36 1.90
CA THR A 101 -12.65 -14.97 1.89
C THR A 101 -12.55 -13.49 2.24
N VAL A 102 -11.79 -13.19 3.29
CA VAL A 102 -11.49 -11.81 3.68
C VAL A 102 -10.09 -11.47 3.19
N SER A 103 -9.97 -10.36 2.46
CA SER A 103 -8.69 -9.81 2.02
C SER A 103 -8.25 -8.64 2.89
N SER A 104 -6.99 -8.65 3.30
CA SER A 104 -6.28 -7.50 3.88
C SER A 104 -5.24 -7.00 2.88
N GLN A 105 -5.06 -5.68 2.84
CA GLN A 105 -4.04 -5.00 2.03
C GLN A 105 -3.10 -4.27 2.98
N GLU A 106 -1.84 -4.70 3.03
CA GLU A 106 -0.82 -4.08 3.88
C GLU A 106 0.22 -3.41 2.99
N PRO A 107 0.35 -2.07 3.04
CA PRO A 107 1.39 -1.38 2.29
C PRO A 107 2.76 -1.70 2.87
N LEU A 108 3.70 -2.05 1.99
CA LEU A 108 5.09 -2.30 2.35
C LEU A 108 5.92 -1.02 2.21
N ALA A 109 7.06 -0.97 2.91
CA ALA A 109 8.08 0.06 2.75
C ALA A 109 8.98 -0.18 1.50
N SER A 110 8.47 -0.92 0.52
CA SER A 110 9.13 -1.23 -0.75
C SER A 110 8.55 -0.33 -1.84
N PHE A 111 9.41 0.48 -2.45
CA PHE A 111 9.05 1.45 -3.47
C PHE A 111 9.91 1.23 -4.70
N LYS A 112 9.33 1.36 -5.90
CA LYS A 112 10.05 1.33 -7.18
C LYS A 112 10.12 2.74 -7.75
N ASP A 113 11.18 3.01 -8.51
CA ASP A 113 11.39 4.27 -9.24
C ASP A 113 11.17 5.52 -8.37
N ASN A 114 11.51 5.41 -7.09
CA ASN A 114 11.28 6.45 -6.08
C ASN A 114 12.41 7.50 -6.02
N ARG A 115 13.31 7.48 -7.00
CA ARG A 115 14.45 8.39 -7.11
C ARG A 115 14.11 9.48 -8.12
N PHE A 116 14.21 10.73 -7.68
CA PHE A 116 13.93 11.89 -8.50
C PHE A 116 15.14 12.82 -8.49
N SER A 117 15.64 13.21 -9.67
CA SER A 117 16.63 14.28 -9.78
C SER A 117 15.91 15.62 -9.82
N VAL A 118 16.18 16.47 -8.83
CA VAL A 118 15.65 17.82 -8.71
C VAL A 118 16.74 18.78 -9.10
N VAL A 119 16.51 19.55 -10.15
CA VAL A 119 17.43 20.58 -10.64
C VAL A 119 16.76 21.94 -10.52
N VAL A 120 17.43 22.89 -9.89
CA VAL A 120 17.04 24.31 -9.86
C VAL A 120 18.06 25.09 -10.68
N ASP A 121 17.61 25.63 -11.81
CA ASP A 121 18.41 26.47 -12.69
C ASP A 121 18.14 27.96 -12.37
N ALA A 122 19.11 28.61 -11.72
CA ALA A 122 19.04 30.01 -11.33
C ALA A 122 19.72 30.95 -12.35
N GLY A 123 19.91 30.50 -13.59
CA GLY A 123 20.54 31.28 -14.66
C GLY A 123 22.00 31.58 -14.35
N GLU A 124 22.37 32.87 -14.30
CA GLU A 124 23.74 33.31 -14.05
C GLU A 124 24.28 32.94 -12.66
N ARG A 125 23.40 32.56 -11.71
CA ARG A 125 23.78 32.08 -10.37
C ARG A 125 24.16 30.59 -10.33
N GLY A 126 24.07 29.91 -11.46
CA GLY A 126 24.40 28.49 -11.60
C GLY A 126 23.21 27.56 -11.35
N LYS A 127 23.52 26.26 -11.34
CA LYS A 127 22.55 25.18 -11.21
C LYS A 127 22.77 24.44 -9.90
N TRP A 128 21.68 24.12 -9.23
CA TRP A 128 21.67 23.26 -8.06
C TRP A 128 20.99 21.95 -8.44
N GLU A 129 21.62 20.82 -8.14
CA GLU A 129 21.07 19.50 -8.40
C GLU A 129 21.13 18.66 -7.12
N LYS A 130 20.05 17.95 -6.84
CA LYS A 130 19.98 16.97 -5.77
C LYS A 130 19.08 15.81 -6.17
N GLU A 131 19.58 14.60 -5.97
CA GLU A 131 18.77 13.40 -6.03
C GLU A 131 18.01 13.23 -4.71
N VAL A 132 16.69 13.06 -4.79
CA VAL A 132 15.82 12.77 -3.64
C VAL A 132 15.23 11.38 -3.76
N VAL A 133 15.14 10.68 -2.64
CA VAL A 133 14.56 9.34 -2.54
C VAL A 133 13.26 9.45 -1.74
N LEU A 134 12.13 9.12 -2.35
CA LEU A 134 10.82 9.23 -1.72
C LEU A 134 10.43 7.91 -1.03
N THR A 135 9.83 7.99 0.16
CA THR A 135 9.56 6.82 1.01
C THR A 135 8.10 6.68 1.45
N GLY A 136 7.16 7.26 0.72
CA GLY A 136 5.73 7.27 1.04
C GLY A 136 5.28 8.47 1.87
N GLU A 137 6.12 9.50 1.96
CA GLU A 137 5.87 10.72 2.72
C GLU A 137 4.75 11.56 2.07
N GLU A 138 3.96 12.30 2.85
CA GLU A 138 2.97 13.23 2.27
C GLU A 138 3.64 14.43 1.60
N GLU A 139 4.70 14.96 2.21
CA GLU A 139 5.40 16.16 1.76
C GLU A 139 6.91 16.03 2.01
N LEU A 140 7.71 16.28 0.97
CA LEU A 140 9.17 16.39 1.06
C LEU A 140 9.61 17.80 0.69
N ARG A 141 10.26 18.50 1.63
CA ARG A 141 10.79 19.85 1.42
C ARG A 141 12.26 19.83 1.01
N VAL A 142 12.56 20.61 -0.01
CA VAL A 142 13.88 20.72 -0.59
C VAL A 142 14.23 22.20 -0.72
N GLU A 143 15.33 22.61 -0.11
CA GLU A 143 15.83 23.98 -0.17
C GLU A 143 17.15 23.99 -0.96
N PRO A 144 17.21 24.68 -2.12
CA PRO A 144 18.42 24.86 -2.88
C PRO A 144 19.34 25.83 -2.12
N ALA A 145 20.56 25.38 -1.87
CA ALA A 145 21.60 26.20 -1.25
C ALA A 145 22.66 26.53 -2.30
N LEU A 146 22.38 27.48 -3.18
CA LEU A 146 23.39 28.03 -4.08
C LEU A 146 24.25 29.03 -3.29
N ARG A 147 25.51 28.68 -3.05
CA ARG A 147 26.49 29.65 -2.52
C ARG A 147 26.69 30.74 -3.57
N ARG A 148 26.56 32.00 -3.14
CA ARG A 148 26.89 33.18 -3.94
C ARG A 148 28.35 33.17 -4.37
#